data_AF-A0A1F7CVR6-F1
#
_entry.id   AF-A0A1F7CVR6-F1
#
_cell.length_a   1.000
_cell.length_b   1.000
_cell.length_c   1.000
_cell.angle_alpha   90.00
_cell.angle_beta   90.00
_cell.angle_gamma   90.00
#
_symmetry.space_group_name_H-M   'P 1'
#
loop_
_entity.id
_entity.type
_entity.pdbx_description
1 polymer ?
#
loop_
_entity_poly.entity_id
_entity_poly.type
_entity_poly.pdbx_seq_one_letter_code
_entity_poly.pdbx_strand_id
1 'polypeptide(L)'
;MLEELDVHPAFSRRRSWKSGGLTGDALEAARADIAARTEERERQIWKDEAEWFFRSLDQDATPGEITERVFLFIRSNRHEYLGPLGSDLLSVQEDLFGAVDEVLIELGLEKLTEAQRVRMGIVLEEAHKNAAMHGNLRDPERIIETRLQVALGRTEADVIACVTVVDEGDGFDLASVPDPTDEDHLEMVTGRGLLLCRDMSRGMRHDPPGNTIHIWDTVGQM
;
A
#
# COMPACT_ATOMS: atom_id res chain seq x y z
N MET A 1 11.04 17.23 -17.34
CA MET A 1 9.68 16.62 -17.48
C MET A 1 9.43 15.40 -16.54
N LEU A 2 10.10 15.42 -15.40
CA LEU A 2 9.90 14.68 -14.13
C LEU A 2 10.51 15.57 -13.02
N GLU A 3 11.39 16.50 -13.41
CA GLU A 3 11.89 17.66 -12.65
C GLU A 3 10.83 18.45 -11.86
N GLU A 4 9.55 18.46 -12.27
CA GLU A 4 8.49 19.10 -11.48
C GLU A 4 8.15 18.32 -10.20
N LEU A 5 8.31 16.99 -10.19
CA LEU A 5 8.23 16.16 -8.98
C LEU A 5 9.48 16.33 -8.10
N ASP A 6 10.65 16.59 -8.68
CA ASP A 6 11.93 16.71 -7.94
C ASP A 6 11.93 17.86 -6.93
N VAL A 7 11.31 18.99 -7.30
CA VAL A 7 11.29 20.21 -6.49
C VAL A 7 9.97 20.42 -5.73
N HIS A 8 9.03 19.47 -5.81
CA HIS A 8 7.68 19.72 -5.31
C HIS A 8 7.60 19.64 -3.77
N PRO A 9 6.97 20.63 -3.09
CA PRO A 9 6.91 20.69 -1.63
C PRO A 9 6.13 19.55 -0.96
N ALA A 10 5.33 18.80 -1.71
CA ALA A 10 4.60 17.66 -1.17
C ALA A 10 5.56 16.52 -0.76
N PHE A 11 6.64 16.30 -1.52
CA PHE A 11 7.72 15.40 -1.11
C PHE A 11 8.60 15.98 0.01
N SER A 12 8.37 17.23 0.42
CA SER A 12 9.11 17.91 1.50
C SER A 12 8.26 18.19 2.75
N ARG A 13 6.99 17.77 2.80
CA ARG A 13 6.10 17.99 3.95
C ARG A 13 6.06 16.79 4.89
N ARG A 14 5.79 17.07 6.17
CA ARG A 14 5.88 16.15 7.31
C ARG A 14 5.01 14.90 7.12
N ARG A 15 5.65 13.76 7.41
CA ARG A 15 5.07 12.41 7.55
C ARG A 15 4.04 12.39 8.68
N SER A 16 2.87 11.76 8.45
CA SER A 16 1.91 11.43 9.51
C SER A 16 2.05 9.96 9.88
N TRP A 17 2.75 9.68 10.97
CA TRP A 17 3.01 8.32 11.43
C TRP A 17 1.94 7.85 12.40
N LYS A 18 1.54 6.58 12.29
CA LYS A 18 0.84 5.87 13.35
C LYS A 18 1.58 4.57 13.63
N SER A 19 2.11 4.43 14.83
CA SER A 19 2.85 3.24 15.25
C SER A 19 1.92 2.26 15.94
N GLY A 20 1.84 1.04 15.43
CA GLY A 20 1.06 -0.04 16.03
C GLY A 20 1.74 -0.67 17.22
N GLY A 21 1.54 -0.11 18.41
CA GLY A 21 2.07 -0.70 19.64
C GLY A 21 3.59 -0.60 19.81
N LEU A 22 4.36 -0.14 18.81
CA LEU A 22 5.76 0.23 18.98
C LEU A 22 5.85 1.49 19.86
N THR A 23 6.66 1.41 20.93
CA THR A 23 6.89 2.53 21.85
C THR A 23 8.38 2.63 22.20
N GLY A 24 8.81 3.80 22.69
CA GLY A 24 10.17 4.01 23.18
C GLY A 24 11.26 3.76 22.12
N ASP A 25 12.36 3.14 22.54
CA ASP A 25 13.57 2.97 21.73
C ASP A 25 13.35 2.11 20.47
N ALA A 26 12.43 1.15 20.51
CA ALA A 26 12.10 0.32 19.34
C ALA A 26 11.41 1.14 18.23
N LEU A 27 10.53 2.07 18.61
CA LEU A 27 9.92 2.99 17.67
C LEU A 27 10.97 3.95 17.11
N GLU A 28 11.86 4.47 17.95
CA GLU A 28 12.94 5.37 17.51
C GLU A 28 13.97 4.67 16.63
N ALA A 29 14.28 3.39 16.88
CA ALA A 29 15.16 2.58 16.03
C ALA A 29 14.52 2.28 14.67
N ALA A 30 13.25 1.89 14.64
CA ALA A 30 12.51 1.69 13.39
C ALA A 30 12.41 3.00 12.58
N ARG A 31 12.14 4.12 13.27
CA ARG A 31 12.19 5.48 12.69
C ARG A 31 13.56 5.79 12.11
N ALA A 32 14.61 5.47 12.86
CA ALA A 32 15.98 5.73 12.43
C ALA A 32 16.38 4.84 11.26
N ASP A 33 16.00 3.56 11.22
CA ASP A 33 16.27 2.67 10.09
C ASP A 33 15.58 3.17 8.82
N ILE A 34 14.28 3.48 8.92
CA ILE A 34 13.50 3.99 7.80
C ILE A 34 14.06 5.36 7.36
N ALA A 35 14.28 6.29 8.28
CA ALA A 35 14.90 7.58 7.95
C ALA A 35 16.36 7.47 7.45
N ALA A 36 17.11 6.44 7.87
CA ALA A 36 18.48 6.17 7.40
C ALA A 36 18.51 5.54 6.01
N ARG A 37 17.40 4.96 5.53
CA ARG A 37 17.14 4.85 4.09
C ARG A 37 16.99 6.30 3.63
N THR A 38 18.11 6.86 3.18
CA THR A 38 18.34 8.30 2.89
C THR A 38 17.05 8.97 2.40
N GLU A 39 16.68 10.15 2.92
CA GLU A 39 15.45 10.86 2.49
C GLU A 39 15.32 10.93 0.96
N GLU A 40 16.44 11.00 0.25
CA GLU A 40 16.49 10.93 -1.21
C GLU A 40 16.07 9.55 -1.78
N ARG A 41 16.51 8.45 -1.17
CA ARG A 41 16.12 7.09 -1.55
C ARG A 41 14.63 6.86 -1.30
N GLU A 42 14.10 7.25 -0.14
CA GLU A 42 12.67 7.18 0.11
C GLU A 42 11.87 8.06 -0.85
N ARG A 43 12.33 9.30 -1.08
CA ARG A 43 11.72 10.19 -2.07
C ARG A 43 11.69 9.53 -3.44
N GLN A 44 12.78 8.89 -3.84
CA GLN A 44 12.85 8.17 -5.10
C GLN A 44 11.91 6.97 -5.12
N ILE A 45 11.84 6.17 -4.05
CA ILE A 45 10.89 5.04 -3.93
C ILE A 45 9.45 5.53 -4.12
N TRP A 46 9.05 6.59 -3.41
CA TRP A 46 7.71 7.13 -3.51
C TRP A 46 7.41 7.76 -4.87
N LYS A 47 8.41 8.36 -5.53
CA LYS A 47 8.29 8.83 -6.92
C LYS A 47 8.09 7.65 -7.86
N ASP A 48 8.92 6.62 -7.74
CA ASP A 48 8.89 5.43 -8.58
C ASP A 48 7.56 4.68 -8.40
N GLU A 49 7.10 4.52 -7.16
CA GLU A 49 5.79 3.93 -6.83
C GLU A 49 4.63 4.76 -7.39
N ALA A 50 4.65 6.08 -7.19
CA ALA A 50 3.60 6.95 -7.73
C ALA A 50 3.59 6.92 -9.26
N GLU A 51 4.74 7.11 -9.91
CA GLU A 51 4.87 7.05 -11.37
C GLU A 51 4.39 5.70 -11.89
N TRP A 52 4.85 4.60 -11.29
CA TRP A 52 4.37 3.26 -11.64
C TRP A 52 2.85 3.15 -11.49
N PHE A 53 2.30 3.54 -10.34
CA PHE A 53 0.89 3.40 -10.05
C PHE A 53 0.05 4.15 -11.08
N PHE A 54 0.40 5.40 -11.38
CA PHE A 54 -0.32 6.18 -12.38
C PHE A 54 -0.20 5.61 -13.80
N ARG A 55 0.99 5.13 -14.20
CA ARG A 55 1.17 4.43 -15.48
C ARG A 55 0.41 3.09 -15.54
N SER A 56 0.22 2.43 -14.41
CA SER A 56 -0.57 1.20 -14.31
C SER A 56 -2.06 1.48 -14.51
N LEU A 57 -2.52 2.65 -14.08
CA LEU A 57 -3.89 3.11 -14.30
C LEU A 57 -4.08 3.56 -15.75
N ASP A 58 -3.17 4.36 -16.30
CA ASP A 58 -3.23 4.80 -17.68
C ASP A 58 -1.86 4.89 -18.38
N GLN A 59 -1.64 4.01 -19.36
CA GLN A 59 -0.38 3.94 -20.11
C GLN A 59 -0.16 5.16 -21.01
N ASP A 60 -1.24 5.84 -21.40
CA ASP A 60 -1.21 6.98 -22.32
C ASP A 60 -1.14 8.34 -21.59
N ALA A 61 -1.20 8.35 -20.25
CA ALA A 61 -1.19 9.57 -19.47
C ALA A 61 0.12 10.35 -19.65
N THR A 62 -0.01 11.66 -19.86
CA THR A 62 1.13 12.57 -19.97
C THR A 62 1.77 12.79 -18.59
N PRO A 63 3.07 13.10 -18.53
CA PRO A 63 3.73 13.43 -17.26
C PRO A 63 3.06 14.57 -16.48
N GLY A 64 2.43 15.53 -17.17
CA GLY A 64 1.68 16.62 -16.54
C GLY A 64 0.40 16.14 -15.85
N GLU A 65 -0.38 15.29 -16.51
CA GLU A 65 -1.58 14.66 -15.92
C GLU A 65 -1.23 13.76 -14.74
N ILE A 66 -0.14 12.99 -14.85
CA ILE A 66 0.40 12.20 -13.75
C ILE A 66 0.75 13.13 -12.59
N THR A 67 1.49 14.20 -12.86
CA THR A 67 1.97 15.15 -11.85
C THR A 67 0.82 15.86 -11.12
N GLU A 68 -0.23 16.26 -11.83
CA GLU A 68 -1.44 16.85 -11.22
C GLU A 68 -2.20 15.87 -10.32
N ARG A 69 -2.33 14.61 -10.76
CA ARG A 69 -2.93 13.53 -9.96
C ARG A 69 -2.05 13.16 -8.74
N VAL A 70 -0.73 13.19 -8.89
CA VAL A 70 0.25 13.05 -7.81
C VAL A 70 0.13 14.21 -6.79
N PHE A 71 -0.28 15.40 -7.20
CA PHE A 71 -0.37 16.55 -6.29
C PHE A 71 -1.54 16.51 -5.31
N LEU A 72 -2.72 16.03 -5.73
CA LEU A 72 -3.82 15.71 -4.82
C LEU A 72 -3.44 14.56 -3.87
N PHE A 73 -2.66 13.60 -4.39
CA PHE A 73 -2.24 12.36 -3.75
C PHE A 73 -1.25 12.52 -2.57
N ILE A 74 -0.18 13.32 -2.71
CA ILE A 74 0.86 13.40 -1.66
C ILE A 74 0.42 14.26 -0.47
N ARG A 75 -0.50 15.20 -0.66
CA ARG A 75 -0.80 16.23 0.34
C ARG A 75 -1.57 15.71 1.55
N SER A 76 -2.26 14.57 1.43
CA SER A 76 -3.22 14.07 2.42
C SER A 76 -2.99 12.60 2.85
N ASN A 77 -2.11 11.82 2.23
CA ASN A 77 -2.01 10.37 2.47
C ASN A 77 -0.57 9.86 2.56
N ARG A 78 0.05 9.96 3.74
CA ARG A 78 1.23 9.14 4.05
C ARG A 78 1.05 8.55 5.43
N HIS A 79 0.38 7.40 5.45
CA HIS A 79 0.25 6.57 6.63
C HIS A 79 1.24 5.43 6.51
N GLU A 80 2.29 5.51 7.31
CA GLU A 80 3.26 4.43 7.47
C GLU A 80 2.95 3.77 8.82
N TYR A 81 2.54 2.51 8.76
CA TYR A 81 2.34 1.68 9.93
C TYR A 81 3.52 0.73 10.08
N LEU A 82 4.04 0.67 11.30
CA LEU A 82 5.14 -0.20 11.70
C LEU A 82 4.68 -0.94 12.94
N GLY A 83 4.73 -2.27 12.88
CA GLY A 83 4.40 -3.11 14.01
C GLY A 83 4.86 -4.56 13.80
N PRO A 84 5.10 -5.29 14.91
CA PRO A 84 5.40 -6.71 14.88
C PRO A 84 4.14 -7.54 14.54
N LEU A 85 4.31 -8.84 14.32
CA LEU A 85 3.21 -9.82 14.32
C LEU A 85 2.36 -9.63 15.59
N GLY A 86 1.08 -9.29 15.44
CA GLY A 86 0.14 -9.09 16.56
C GLY A 86 -0.11 -7.64 16.95
N SER A 87 0.48 -6.69 16.24
CA SER A 87 0.01 -5.31 16.26
C SER A 87 -1.46 -5.26 15.76
N ASP A 88 -2.27 -4.36 16.31
CA ASP A 88 -3.73 -4.38 16.13
C ASP A 88 -4.10 -4.05 14.67
N LEU A 89 -4.20 -5.08 13.83
CA LEU A 89 -4.55 -4.93 12.41
C LEU A 89 -5.90 -4.21 12.22
N LEU A 90 -6.81 -4.30 13.20
CA LEU A 90 -8.05 -3.54 13.17
C LEU A 90 -7.75 -2.04 13.27
N SER A 91 -6.84 -1.62 14.14
CA SER A 91 -6.41 -0.22 14.21
C SER A 91 -5.78 0.27 12.90
N VAL A 92 -4.99 -0.58 12.24
CA VAL A 92 -4.43 -0.28 10.90
C VAL A 92 -5.54 -0.06 9.88
N GLN A 93 -6.51 -0.97 9.85
CA GLN A 93 -7.65 -0.88 8.95
C GLN A 93 -8.47 0.38 9.23
N GLU A 94 -8.78 0.68 10.49
CA GLU A 94 -9.52 1.87 10.89
C GLU A 94 -8.81 3.15 10.46
N ASP A 95 -7.49 3.22 10.68
CA ASP A 95 -6.67 4.37 10.31
C ASP A 95 -6.61 4.55 8.79
N LEU A 96 -6.41 3.47 8.04
CA LEU A 96 -6.37 3.49 6.58
C LEU A 96 -7.73 3.89 6.00
N PHE A 97 -8.82 3.32 6.49
CA PHE A 97 -10.15 3.66 6.00
C PHE A 97 -10.53 5.10 6.36
N GLY A 98 -10.13 5.58 7.53
CA GLY A 98 -10.29 6.98 7.90
C GLY A 98 -9.55 7.92 6.95
N ALA A 99 -8.31 7.60 6.57
CA ALA A 99 -7.54 8.38 5.62
C ALA A 99 -8.19 8.40 4.21
N VAL A 100 -8.68 7.26 3.73
CA VAL A 100 -9.42 7.22 2.46
C VAL A 100 -10.70 8.04 2.52
N ASP A 101 -11.46 7.93 3.62
CA ASP A 101 -12.69 8.71 3.83
C ASP A 101 -12.41 10.22 3.82
N GLU A 102 -11.33 10.67 4.48
CA GLU A 102 -10.93 12.09 4.50
C GLU A 102 -10.72 12.61 3.08
N VAL A 103 -10.02 11.86 2.24
CA VAL A 103 -9.77 12.25 0.85
C VAL A 103 -11.03 12.21 0.00
N LEU A 104 -11.87 11.20 0.16
CA LEU A 104 -13.16 11.16 -0.55
C LEU A 104 -14.03 12.37 -0.19
N ILE A 105 -14.09 12.74 1.10
CA ILE A 105 -14.83 13.93 1.55
C ILE A 105 -14.25 15.22 0.98
N GLU A 106 -12.92 15.37 0.96
CA GLU A 106 -12.24 16.53 0.37
C GLU A 106 -12.57 16.69 -1.12
N LEU A 107 -12.77 15.58 -1.83
CA LEU A 107 -13.20 15.54 -3.23
C LEU A 107 -14.72 15.70 -3.41
N GLY A 108 -15.50 15.86 -2.32
CA GLY A 108 -16.95 15.99 -2.37
C GLY A 108 -17.71 14.69 -2.60
N LEU A 109 -17.05 13.55 -2.36
CA LEU A 109 -17.61 12.20 -2.52
C LEU A 109 -18.12 11.63 -1.19
N GLU A 110 -18.92 10.57 -1.31
CA GLU A 110 -19.31 9.76 -0.17
C GLU A 110 -18.12 8.95 0.37
N LYS A 111 -18.17 8.65 1.68
CA LYS A 111 -17.22 7.77 2.35
C LYS A 111 -17.23 6.36 1.75
N LEU A 112 -16.21 5.57 2.09
CA LEU A 112 -16.18 4.14 1.77
C LEU A 112 -17.45 3.43 2.26
N THR A 113 -18.09 2.74 1.33
CA THR A 113 -19.19 1.81 1.61
C THR A 113 -18.72 0.64 2.48
N GLU A 114 -19.65 -0.02 3.17
CA GLU A 114 -19.34 -1.22 3.95
C GLU A 114 -18.71 -2.31 3.07
N ALA A 115 -19.22 -2.50 1.85
CA ALA A 115 -18.66 -3.47 0.91
C ALA A 115 -17.21 -3.16 0.51
N GLN A 116 -16.86 -1.88 0.31
CA GLN A 116 -15.48 -1.48 0.04
C GLN A 116 -14.57 -1.72 1.25
N ARG A 117 -15.02 -1.37 2.47
CA ARG A 117 -14.24 -1.62 3.70
C ARG A 117 -13.99 -3.11 3.90
N VAL A 118 -14.99 -3.96 3.67
CA VAL A 118 -14.84 -5.41 3.78
C VAL A 118 -13.82 -5.93 2.77
N ARG A 119 -13.93 -5.55 1.48
CA ARG A 119 -12.97 -6.00 0.47
C ARG A 119 -11.56 -5.54 0.78
N MET A 120 -11.37 -4.25 1.04
CA MET A 120 -10.06 -3.69 1.38
C MET A 120 -9.49 -4.31 2.66
N GLY A 121 -10.33 -4.59 3.66
CA GLY A 121 -9.93 -5.25 4.90
C GLY A 121 -9.41 -6.66 4.68
N ILE A 122 -10.13 -7.47 3.89
CA ILE A 122 -9.71 -8.84 3.52
C ILE A 122 -8.36 -8.80 2.81
N VAL A 123 -8.24 -7.95 1.79
CA VAL A 123 -7.04 -7.80 0.99
C VAL A 123 -5.84 -7.38 1.87
N LEU A 124 -6.05 -6.42 2.75
CA LEU A 124 -5.01 -5.95 3.68
C LEU A 124 -4.58 -7.04 4.66
N GLU A 125 -5.55 -7.79 5.18
CA GLU A 125 -5.30 -8.88 6.12
C GLU A 125 -4.49 -10.00 5.47
N GLU A 126 -4.83 -10.40 4.25
CA GLU A 126 -4.08 -11.43 3.52
C GLU A 126 -2.68 -10.95 3.14
N ALA A 127 -2.52 -9.68 2.74
CA ALA A 127 -1.21 -9.08 2.49
C ALA A 127 -0.35 -9.06 3.77
N HIS A 128 -0.90 -8.63 4.90
CA HIS A 128 -0.21 -8.65 6.20
C HIS A 128 0.13 -10.07 6.65
N LYS A 129 -0.78 -11.02 6.47
CA LYS A 129 -0.53 -12.44 6.77
C LYS A 129 0.62 -12.99 5.94
N ASN A 130 0.70 -12.63 4.66
CA ASN A 130 1.81 -13.05 3.81
C ASN A 130 3.14 -12.44 4.27
N ALA A 131 3.17 -11.13 4.47
CA ALA A 131 4.33 -10.41 5.01
C ALA A 131 4.78 -11.01 6.36
N ALA A 132 3.84 -11.28 7.26
CA ALA A 132 4.07 -11.85 8.58
C ALA A 132 4.60 -13.29 8.52
N MET A 133 3.88 -14.19 7.85
CA MET A 133 4.12 -15.63 7.92
C MET A 133 5.19 -16.10 6.94
N HIS A 134 5.23 -15.52 5.74
CA HIS A 134 6.10 -15.97 4.66
C HIS A 134 7.33 -15.07 4.52
N GLY A 135 7.16 -13.75 4.58
CA GLY A 135 8.26 -12.80 4.48
C GLY A 135 9.12 -12.77 5.74
N ASN A 136 8.52 -12.35 6.85
CA ASN A 136 9.17 -12.19 8.14
C ASN A 136 9.27 -13.49 8.94
N LEU A 137 8.80 -14.62 8.42
CA LEU A 137 8.87 -15.94 9.07
C LEU A 137 8.34 -15.97 10.51
N ARG A 138 7.34 -15.13 10.79
CA ARG A 138 6.72 -14.93 12.12
C ARG A 138 7.70 -14.39 13.18
N ASP A 139 8.80 -13.80 12.76
CA ASP A 139 9.75 -13.12 13.63
C ASP A 139 9.07 -11.88 14.25
N PRO A 140 8.87 -11.85 15.58
CA PRO A 140 8.22 -10.72 16.25
C PRO A 140 9.11 -9.47 16.34
N GLU A 141 10.40 -9.57 16.02
CA GLU A 141 11.29 -8.40 15.97
C GLU A 141 11.26 -7.73 14.61
N ARG A 142 10.76 -8.42 13.57
CA ARG A 142 10.64 -7.88 12.23
C ARG A 142 9.38 -7.06 12.05
N ILE A 143 9.52 -6.03 11.24
CA ILE A 143 8.51 -5.01 11.00
C ILE A 143 7.83 -5.27 9.66
N ILE A 144 6.52 -5.02 9.62
CA ILE A 144 5.77 -4.89 8.37
C ILE A 144 5.51 -3.41 8.16
N GLU A 145 5.91 -2.90 7.01
CA GLU A 145 5.64 -1.53 6.61
C GLU A 145 4.40 -1.50 5.71
N THR A 146 3.41 -0.68 6.06
CA THR A 146 2.21 -0.48 5.23
C THR A 146 2.12 0.97 4.80
N ARG A 147 1.87 1.19 3.51
CA ARG A 147 1.72 2.51 2.87
C ARG A 147 0.36 2.62 2.19
N LEU A 148 -0.24 3.82 2.21
CA LEU A 148 -1.48 4.13 1.50
C LEU A 148 -1.27 5.26 0.51
N GLN A 149 -1.90 5.12 -0.64
CA GLN A 149 -1.84 6.01 -1.79
C GLN A 149 -3.26 6.17 -2.34
N VAL A 150 -3.80 7.39 -2.48
CA VAL A 150 -5.14 7.63 -3.05
C VAL A 150 -5.05 8.63 -4.19
N ALA A 151 -5.58 8.27 -5.35
CA ALA A 151 -5.44 9.06 -6.56
C ALA A 151 -6.68 9.07 -7.45
N LEU A 152 -6.72 10.02 -8.38
CA LEU A 152 -7.67 9.97 -9.50
C LEU A 152 -7.23 8.90 -10.51
N GLY A 153 -8.20 8.12 -10.97
CA GLY A 153 -8.06 7.00 -11.85
C GLY A 153 -7.89 7.39 -13.32
N ARG A 154 -8.24 6.46 -14.22
CA ARG A 154 -8.09 6.62 -15.67
C ARG A 154 -8.87 7.82 -16.20
N THR A 155 -10.12 7.90 -15.78
CA THR A 155 -10.99 9.06 -15.96
C THR A 155 -10.83 9.97 -14.76
N GLU A 156 -11.06 11.28 -14.92
CA GLU A 156 -11.23 12.17 -13.77
C GLU A 156 -12.42 11.74 -12.89
N ALA A 157 -13.26 10.80 -13.31
CA ALA A 157 -14.33 10.26 -12.49
C ALA A 157 -13.82 9.26 -11.44
N ASP A 158 -12.94 8.32 -11.75
CA ASP A 158 -12.58 7.27 -10.78
C ASP A 158 -11.65 7.81 -9.67
N VAL A 159 -11.84 7.39 -8.42
CA VAL A 159 -10.87 7.53 -7.33
C VAL A 159 -10.38 6.15 -6.95
N ILE A 160 -9.07 5.94 -6.92
CA ILE A 160 -8.41 4.66 -6.66
C ILE A 160 -7.58 4.78 -5.37
N ALA A 161 -7.70 3.79 -4.48
CA ALA A 161 -6.78 3.61 -3.36
C ALA A 161 -5.83 2.44 -3.65
N CYS A 162 -4.55 2.63 -3.38
CA CYS A 162 -3.50 1.63 -3.43
C CYS A 162 -2.88 1.47 -2.05
N VAL A 163 -2.82 0.23 -1.57
CA VAL A 163 -2.12 -0.13 -0.35
C VAL A 163 -0.89 -0.94 -0.72
N THR A 164 0.25 -0.58 -0.16
CA THR A 164 1.51 -1.29 -0.31
C THR A 164 1.88 -1.90 1.03
N VAL A 165 2.20 -3.20 1.04
CA VAL A 165 2.69 -3.92 2.21
C VAL A 165 4.10 -4.43 1.90
N VAL A 166 5.05 -4.11 2.76
CA VAL A 166 6.46 -4.46 2.63
C VAL A 166 6.91 -5.24 3.85
N ASP A 167 7.59 -6.36 3.62
CA ASP A 167 8.24 -7.18 4.65
C ASP A 167 9.77 -7.15 4.52
N GLU A 168 10.45 -7.65 5.55
CA GLU A 168 11.91 -7.70 5.66
C GLU A 168 12.49 -9.07 5.22
N GLY A 169 11.68 -9.90 4.57
CA GLY A 169 12.12 -11.16 3.99
C GLY A 169 12.94 -10.97 2.71
N ASP A 170 13.59 -12.06 2.28
CA ASP A 170 14.38 -12.09 1.04
C ASP A 170 13.52 -12.07 -0.23
N GLY A 171 12.19 -12.08 -0.08
CA GLY A 171 11.22 -12.18 -1.17
C GLY A 171 11.02 -13.61 -1.68
N PHE A 172 10.18 -13.75 -2.71
CA PHE A 172 9.86 -15.02 -3.34
C PHE A 172 9.57 -14.83 -4.83
N ASP A 173 9.79 -15.87 -5.62
CA ASP A 173 9.37 -15.89 -7.01
C ASP A 173 7.88 -16.18 -7.11
N LEU A 174 7.10 -15.19 -7.55
CA LEU A 174 5.66 -15.31 -7.74
C LEU A 174 5.31 -16.43 -8.72
N ALA A 175 6.14 -16.69 -9.73
CA ALA A 175 5.90 -17.77 -10.70
C ALA A 175 6.08 -19.17 -10.09
N SER A 176 6.72 -19.27 -8.92
CA SER A 176 6.88 -20.52 -8.18
C SER A 176 5.74 -20.83 -7.22
N VAL A 177 4.81 -19.88 -6.99
CA VAL A 177 3.68 -20.07 -6.09
C VAL A 177 2.66 -21.00 -6.74
N PRO A 178 2.27 -22.12 -6.08
CA PRO A 178 1.28 -23.04 -6.63
C PRO A 178 -0.08 -22.36 -6.85
N ASP A 179 -0.75 -22.68 -7.96
CA ASP A 179 -2.09 -22.14 -8.21
C ASP A 179 -3.10 -22.84 -7.28
N PRO A 180 -3.74 -22.10 -6.36
CA PRO A 180 -4.71 -22.67 -5.43
C PRO A 180 -5.97 -23.26 -6.11
N THR A 181 -6.19 -22.99 -7.40
CA THR A 181 -7.33 -23.47 -8.17
C THR A 181 -7.07 -24.78 -8.93
N ASP A 182 -5.83 -25.26 -8.94
CA ASP A 182 -5.48 -26.56 -9.51
C ASP A 182 -6.14 -27.71 -8.72
N GLU A 183 -6.54 -28.79 -9.41
CA GLU A 183 -7.22 -29.95 -8.82
C GLU A 183 -6.48 -30.52 -7.59
N ASP A 184 -5.14 -30.61 -7.69
CA ASP A 184 -4.28 -31.13 -6.61
C ASP A 184 -4.24 -30.22 -5.37
N HIS A 185 -4.66 -28.95 -5.51
CA HIS A 185 -4.63 -27.96 -4.44
C HIS A 185 -6.02 -27.62 -3.88
N LEU A 186 -7.11 -28.15 -4.45
CA LEU A 186 -8.49 -27.81 -4.05
C LEU A 186 -8.79 -28.16 -2.58
N GLU A 187 -8.24 -29.27 -2.09
CA GLU A 187 -8.46 -29.73 -0.71
C GLU A 187 -7.58 -29.00 0.33
N MET A 188 -6.62 -28.18 -0.11
CA MET A 188 -5.79 -27.40 0.81
C MET A 188 -6.60 -26.30 1.49
N VAL A 189 -6.49 -26.23 2.82
CA VAL A 189 -7.16 -25.21 3.65
C VAL A 189 -6.40 -23.89 3.72
N THR A 190 -5.21 -23.81 3.11
CA THR A 190 -4.32 -22.63 3.11
C THR A 190 -3.86 -22.28 1.68
N GLY A 191 -3.10 -21.18 1.52
CA GLY A 191 -2.53 -20.79 0.23
C GLY A 191 -3.49 -20.02 -0.67
N ARG A 192 -4.55 -19.44 -0.12
CA ARG A 192 -5.55 -18.67 -0.89
C ARG A 192 -5.33 -17.15 -0.86
N GLY A 193 -4.41 -16.65 -0.04
CA GLY A 193 -4.25 -15.21 0.19
C GLY A 193 -4.01 -14.41 -1.09
N LEU A 194 -3.09 -14.86 -1.95
CA LEU A 194 -2.82 -14.18 -3.24
C LEU A 194 -4.02 -14.24 -4.20
N LEU A 195 -4.77 -15.35 -4.21
CA LEU A 195 -6.01 -15.46 -4.98
C LEU A 195 -7.05 -14.46 -4.47
N LEU A 196 -7.24 -14.38 -3.15
CA LEU A 196 -8.18 -13.44 -2.54
C LEU A 196 -7.79 -11.99 -2.84
N CYS A 197 -6.51 -11.64 -2.71
CA CYS A 197 -6.02 -10.31 -3.07
C CYS A 197 -6.33 -9.98 -4.54
N ARG A 198 -6.11 -10.93 -5.46
CA ARG A 198 -6.36 -10.75 -6.89
C ARG A 198 -7.84 -10.59 -7.20
N ASP A 199 -8.70 -11.40 -6.59
CA ASP A 199 -10.13 -11.47 -6.94
C ASP A 199 -10.96 -10.38 -6.24
N MET A 200 -10.50 -9.86 -5.11
CA MET A 200 -11.20 -8.83 -4.31
C MET A 200 -10.75 -7.39 -4.62
N SER A 201 -9.78 -7.21 -5.50
CA SER A 201 -9.23 -5.89 -5.88
C SER A 201 -9.31 -5.65 -7.38
N ARG A 202 -9.11 -4.41 -7.81
CA ARG A 202 -9.00 -4.07 -9.24
C ARG A 202 -7.66 -4.51 -9.81
N GLY A 203 -6.62 -4.59 -8.99
CA GLY A 203 -5.33 -5.11 -9.39
C GLY A 203 -4.34 -5.23 -8.23
N MET A 204 -3.33 -6.06 -8.46
CA MET A 204 -2.21 -6.24 -7.54
C MET A 204 -0.91 -6.49 -8.30
N ARG A 205 0.22 -6.22 -7.66
CA ARG A 205 1.58 -6.47 -8.18
C ARG A 205 2.53 -6.82 -7.04
N HIS A 206 3.54 -7.64 -7.34
CA HIS A 206 4.71 -7.81 -6.48
C HIS A 206 5.94 -7.19 -7.11
N ASP A 207 6.82 -6.64 -6.29
CA ASP A 207 8.07 -6.05 -6.74
C ASP A 207 9.21 -6.99 -6.40
N PRO A 208 10.15 -7.26 -7.33
CA PRO A 208 11.36 -8.01 -7.00
C PRO A 208 12.08 -7.39 -5.78
N PRO A 209 12.50 -8.20 -4.80
CA PRO A 209 12.60 -9.66 -4.85
C PRO A 209 11.32 -10.44 -4.47
N GLY A 210 10.19 -9.78 -4.21
CA GLY A 210 8.90 -10.40 -3.88
C GLY A 210 8.42 -10.13 -2.46
N ASN A 211 9.12 -9.28 -1.70
CA ASN A 211 8.79 -8.88 -0.33
C ASN A 211 7.93 -7.59 -0.28
N THR A 212 7.44 -7.14 -1.42
CA THR A 212 6.60 -5.94 -1.54
C THR A 212 5.40 -6.30 -2.40
N ILE A 213 4.21 -6.09 -1.87
CA ILE A 213 2.94 -6.25 -2.60
C ILE A 213 2.21 -4.91 -2.64
N HIS A 214 1.78 -4.52 -3.84
CA HIS A 214 0.91 -3.37 -4.11
C HIS A 214 -0.47 -3.88 -4.49
N ILE A 215 -1.53 -3.33 -3.90
CA ILE A 215 -2.91 -3.75 -4.18
C ILE A 215 -3.80 -2.52 -4.25
N TRP A 216 -4.61 -2.43 -5.30
CA TRP A 216 -5.45 -1.24 -5.53
C TRP A 216 -6.88 -1.57 -5.94
N ASP A 217 -7.82 -0.73 -5.51
CA ASP A 217 -9.24 -0.81 -5.87
C ASP A 217 -9.86 0.59 -6.04
N THR A 218 -11.00 0.64 -6.72
CA THR A 218 -11.78 1.86 -6.92
C THR A 218 -12.59 2.17 -5.65
N VAL A 219 -12.34 3.33 -5.08
CA VAL A 219 -12.91 3.79 -3.81
C VAL A 219 -13.96 4.89 -3.97
N GLY A 220 -14.03 5.56 -5.13
CA GLY A 220 -15.04 6.58 -5.41
C GLY A 220 -15.21 6.83 -6.91
N GLN A 221 -16.29 7.52 -7.27
CA GLN A 221 -16.54 8.02 -8.63
C GLN A 221 -17.14 9.44 -8.55
N MET A 222 -16.50 10.43 -9.21
CA MET A 222 -16.96 11.81 -9.39
C MET A 222 -18.03 11.95 -10.48
#